data_AF-A0A7H0GHC6-F1
#
_entry.id   AF-A0A7H0GHC6-F1
#
_cell.length_a   1.000
_cell.length_b   1.000
_cell.length_c   1.000
_cell.angle_alpha   90.00
_cell.angle_beta   90.00
_cell.angle_gamma   90.00
#
_symmetry.space_group_name_H-M   'P 1'
#
loop_
_entity.id
_entity.type
_entity.pdbx_description
1 polymer ?
#
loop_
_entity_poly.entity_id
_entity_poly.type
_entity_poly.pdbx_seq_one_letter_code
_entity_poly.pdbx_strand_id
1 'polypeptide(L)'
;MTGFDNLLLEARALDVADIGHFDAAYDGVVDSPCVNVCRMTADRSHCEGCFRTIDEIRRWSKADAADRRTIWIAALRRAEIELPKALA
;
A
#
# COMPACT_ATOMS: atom_id res chain seq x y z
N MET A 1 -7.81 -19.00 0.36
CA MET A 1 -8.72 -17.84 0.18
C MET A 1 -7.91 -16.70 -0.40
N THR A 2 -7.27 -16.94 -1.53
CA THR A 2 -6.07 -16.20 -1.97
C THR A 2 -6.07 -16.28 -3.48
N GLY A 3 -6.41 -15.18 -4.16
CA GLY A 3 -6.37 -15.17 -5.62
C GLY A 3 -6.87 -13.89 -6.26
N PHE A 4 -7.97 -13.30 -5.78
CA PHE A 4 -8.56 -12.12 -6.44
C PHE A 4 -8.26 -10.80 -5.73
N ASP A 5 -8.30 -10.76 -4.39
CA ASP A 5 -8.11 -9.50 -3.64
C ASP A 5 -6.68 -8.97 -3.74
N ASN A 6 -5.69 -9.86 -3.83
CA ASN A 6 -4.27 -9.48 -3.97
C ASN A 6 -3.95 -8.86 -5.34
N LEU A 7 -4.67 -9.22 -6.41
CA LEU A 7 -4.41 -8.71 -7.76
C LEU A 7 -4.65 -7.20 -7.86
N LEU A 8 -5.63 -6.67 -7.13
CA LEU A 8 -5.91 -5.23 -7.14
C LEU A 8 -4.80 -4.44 -6.45
N LEU A 9 -4.28 -4.94 -5.33
CA LEU A 9 -3.18 -4.28 -4.62
C LEU A 9 -1.88 -4.35 -5.41
N GLU A 10 -1.61 -5.50 -6.04
CA GLU A 10 -0.46 -5.67 -6.93
C GLU A 10 -0.52 -4.70 -8.12
N ALA A 11 -1.64 -4.66 -8.85
CA ALA A 11 -1.84 -3.72 -9.95
C ALA A 11 -1.66 -2.27 -9.48
N ARG A 12 -2.22 -1.91 -8.32
CA ARG A 12 -2.05 -0.57 -7.76
C ARG A 12 -0.60 -0.25 -7.41
N ALA A 13 0.17 -1.22 -6.93
CA ALA A 13 1.59 -1.05 -6.66
C ALA A 13 2.39 -0.79 -7.94
N LEU A 14 2.08 -1.51 -9.02
CA LEU A 14 2.68 -1.31 -10.34
C LEU A 14 2.34 0.07 -10.91
N ASP A 15 1.06 0.47 -10.87
CA ASP A 15 0.64 1.80 -11.36
C ASP A 15 1.39 2.93 -10.65
N VAL A 16 1.54 2.84 -9.32
CA VAL A 16 2.25 3.86 -8.53
C VAL A 16 3.75 3.87 -8.82
N ALA A 17 4.33 2.71 -9.10
CA ALA A 17 5.72 2.59 -9.53
C ALA A 17 5.92 3.18 -10.94
N ASP A 18 5.03 2.88 -11.89
CA ASP A 18 5.12 3.32 -13.29
C ASP A 18 5.04 4.85 -13.43
N ILE A 19 4.26 5.52 -12.56
CA ILE A 19 4.20 6.98 -12.50
C ILE A 19 5.33 7.61 -11.66
N GLY A 20 6.26 6.81 -11.14
CA GLY A 20 7.47 7.29 -10.43
C GLY A 20 7.21 7.80 -9.02
N HIS A 21 6.04 7.56 -8.43
CA HIS A 21 5.70 8.09 -7.09
C HIS A 21 6.46 7.40 -5.94
N PHE A 22 7.16 6.29 -6.23
CA PHE A 22 8.10 5.69 -5.29
C PHE A 22 9.53 6.24 -5.42
N ASP A 23 9.85 6.93 -6.51
CA ASP A 23 11.22 7.40 -6.77
C ASP A 23 11.72 8.32 -5.66
N ALA A 24 13.01 8.23 -5.35
CA ALA A 24 13.64 9.07 -4.34
C ALA A 24 13.61 10.57 -4.73
N ALA A 25 13.55 10.85 -6.03
CA ALA A 25 13.46 12.21 -6.58
C ALA A 25 12.04 12.79 -6.57
N TYR A 26 11.02 11.97 -6.29
CA TYR A 26 9.63 12.45 -6.23
C TYR A 26 9.40 13.21 -4.92
N ASP A 27 9.15 14.52 -5.03
CA ASP A 27 8.91 15.45 -3.93
C ASP A 27 7.41 15.62 -3.59
N GLY A 28 6.54 14.96 -4.34
CA GLY A 28 5.09 14.99 -4.15
C GLY A 28 4.56 14.00 -3.12
N VAL A 29 3.23 13.85 -3.15
CA VAL A 29 2.46 12.98 -2.25
C VAL A 29 2.50 11.56 -2.82
N VAL A 30 3.27 10.66 -2.20
CA VAL A 30 3.22 9.23 -2.55
C VAL A 30 1.77 8.76 -2.46
N ASP A 31 1.28 8.15 -3.53
CA ASP A 31 -0.08 7.65 -3.67
C ASP A 31 -0.41 6.57 -2.64
N SER A 32 -1.68 6.45 -2.24
CA SER A 32 -2.09 5.46 -1.24
C SER A 32 -2.26 4.06 -1.83
N PRO A 33 -2.02 2.98 -1.04
CA PRO A 33 -2.31 1.61 -1.45
C PRO A 33 -3.81 1.28 -1.50
N CYS A 34 -4.69 2.26 -1.31
CA CYS A 34 -6.13 2.05 -1.34
C CYS A 34 -6.61 1.59 -2.72
N VAL A 35 -7.34 0.49 -2.75
CA VAL A 35 -8.00 -0.07 -3.95
C VAL A 35 -9.53 0.07 -3.88
N ASN A 36 -10.02 1.00 -3.05
CA ASN A 36 -11.45 1.27 -2.80
C ASN A 36 -12.26 0.08 -2.26
N VAL A 37 -11.59 -0.93 -1.73
CA VAL A 37 -12.18 -1.98 -0.89
C VAL A 37 -11.94 -1.59 0.56
N CYS A 38 -13.00 -1.13 1.24
CA CYS A 38 -12.94 -0.73 2.64
C CYS A 38 -13.65 -1.77 3.51
N ARG A 39 -12.92 -2.84 3.83
CA ARG A 39 -13.38 -3.91 4.72
C ARG A 39 -12.24 -4.33 5.61
N MET A 40 -12.47 -4.39 6.91
CA MET A 40 -11.47 -4.89 7.86
C MET A 40 -11.64 -6.39 7.99
N THR A 41 -10.52 -7.09 8.22
CA THR A 41 -10.57 -8.47 8.69
C THR A 41 -11.40 -8.59 9.96
N ALA A 42 -11.91 -9.78 10.23
CA ALA A 42 -12.75 -10.03 11.41
C ALA A 42 -12.07 -9.66 12.74
N ASP A 43 -10.75 -9.86 12.83
CA ASP A 43 -9.91 -9.51 13.99
C ASP A 43 -9.44 -8.04 13.98
N ARG A 44 -9.79 -7.26 12.95
CA ARG A 44 -9.40 -5.86 12.73
C ARG A 44 -7.89 -5.65 12.63
N SER A 45 -7.11 -6.68 12.32
CA SER A 45 -5.67 -6.57 12.12
C SER A 45 -5.32 -5.72 10.90
N HIS A 46 -6.09 -5.82 9.81
CA HIS A 46 -5.84 -5.06 8.58
C HIS A 46 -7.06 -4.93 7.65
N CYS A 47 -6.92 -4.08 6.62
CA CYS A 47 -7.85 -3.96 5.51
C CYS A 47 -7.72 -5.12 4.53
N GLU A 48 -8.81 -5.78 4.18
CA GLU A 48 -8.79 -6.90 3.22
C GLU A 48 -8.43 -6.45 1.79
N GLY A 49 -8.57 -5.16 1.46
CA GLY A 49 -8.20 -4.63 0.15
C GLY A 49 -6.78 -4.08 0.07
N CYS A 50 -6.47 -3.08 0.88
CA CYS A 50 -5.17 -2.40 0.84
C CYS A 50 -4.15 -2.92 1.84
N PHE A 51 -4.55 -3.91 2.64
CA PHE A 51 -3.77 -4.49 3.73
C PHE A 51 -3.35 -3.51 4.82
N ARG A 52 -3.57 -2.20 4.74
CA ARG A 52 -3.18 -1.29 5.83
C ARG A 52 -3.90 -1.58 7.16
N THR A 53 -3.21 -1.33 8.26
CA THR A 53 -3.82 -1.32 9.60
C THR A 53 -4.65 -0.05 9.81
N ILE A 54 -5.51 -0.03 10.83
CA ILE A 54 -6.30 1.16 11.17
C ILE A 54 -5.40 2.36 11.50
N ASP A 55 -4.28 2.14 12.19
CA ASP A 55 -3.36 3.22 12.57
C ASP A 55 -2.63 3.80 11.36
N GLU A 56 -2.23 2.97 10.40
CA GLU A 56 -1.68 3.40 9.12
C GLU A 56 -2.71 4.21 8.30
N ILE A 57 -3.98 3.78 8.29
CA ILE A 57 -5.07 4.51 7.63
C ILE A 57 -5.26 5.88 8.28
N ARG A 58 -5.32 5.96 9.61
CA ARG A 58 -5.54 7.21 10.37
C ARG A 58 -4.41 8.22 10.18
N ARG A 59 -3.16 7.76 10.17
CA ARG A 59 -2.00 8.65 10.08
C ARG A 59 -1.60 9.03 8.65
N TRP A 60 -2.19 8.41 7.63
CA TRP A 60 -1.80 8.57 6.23
C TRP A 60 -1.67 10.02 5.76
N SER A 61 -2.67 10.86 6.05
CA SER A 61 -2.67 12.27 5.61
C SER A 61 -1.55 13.11 6.23
N LYS A 62 -0.98 12.66 7.35
CA LYS A 62 0.11 13.31 8.08
C LYS A 62 1.47 12.66 7.83
N ALA A 63 1.51 11.49 7.20
CA ALA A 63 2.74 10.78 6.88
C ALA A 63 3.50 11.49 5.77
N ASP A 64 4.83 11.59 5.91
CA ASP A 64 5.73 12.05 4.86
C ASP A 64 5.98 10.97 3.79
N ALA A 65 6.75 11.29 2.76
CA ALA A 65 7.02 10.36 1.67
C ALA A 65 7.76 9.09 2.13
N ALA A 66 8.65 9.18 3.12
CA ALA A 66 9.39 8.03 3.64
C ALA A 66 8.47 7.10 4.45
N ASP A 67 7.63 7.67 5.31
CA ASP A 67 6.61 6.95 6.06
C ASP A 67 5.61 6.26 5.13
N ARG A 68 5.19 6.90 4.04
CA ARG A 68 4.27 6.32 3.07
C ARG A 68 4.87 5.15 2.32
N ARG A 69 6.13 5.23 1.90
CA ARG A 69 6.87 4.08 1.33
C ARG A 69 6.98 2.93 2.34
N THR A 70 7.21 3.25 3.62
CA THR A 70 7.23 2.25 4.70
C THR A 70 5.87 1.55 4.86
N ILE A 71 4.77 2.30 4.82
CA ILE A 71 3.41 1.75 4.86
C ILE A 71 3.16 0.83 3.65
N TRP A 72 3.60 1.23 2.46
CA TRP A 72 3.51 0.41 1.25
C TRP A 72 4.23 -0.93 1.40
N ILE A 73 5.49 -0.90 1.85
CA ILE A 73 6.27 -2.12 2.08
C ILE A 73 5.59 -3.03 3.11
N ALA A 74 5.08 -2.47 4.20
CA ALA A 74 4.36 -3.24 5.23
C ALA A 74 3.06 -3.86 4.67
N ALA A 75 2.32 -3.12 3.84
CA ALA A 75 1.11 -3.59 3.18
C ALA A 75 1.37 -4.75 2.23
N LEU A 76 2.35 -4.61 1.33
CA LEU A 76 2.72 -5.63 0.37
C LEU A 76 3.25 -6.91 1.05
N ARG A 77 4.08 -6.76 2.08
CA ARG A 77 4.56 -7.91 2.88
C ARG A 77 3.42 -8.67 3.55
N ARG A 78 2.44 -7.97 4.15
CA ARG A 78 1.26 -8.60 4.76
C ARG A 78 0.36 -9.27 3.72
N ALA A 79 0.34 -8.76 2.49
CA ALA A 79 -0.38 -9.33 1.36
C ALA A 79 0.39 -10.45 0.65
N GLU A 80 1.64 -10.73 1.05
CA GLU A 80 2.55 -11.67 0.38
C GLU A 80 2.77 -11.31 -1.11
N ILE A 81 2.84 -10.02 -1.41
CA ILE A 81 3.12 -9.48 -2.75
C ILE A 81 4.57 -9.06 -2.83
N GLU A 82 5.24 -9.44 -3.94
CA GLU A 82 6.61 -9.03 -4.23
C GLU A 82 6.73 -7.51 -4.34
N LEU A 83 7.81 -6.96 -3.79
CA LEU A 83 8.02 -5.52 -3.80
C LEU A 83 8.39 -5.04 -5.22
N PRO A 84 7.75 -3.99 -5.75
CA PRO A 84 8.24 -3.30 -6.93
C PRO A 84 9.69 -2.88 -6.71
N LYS A 85 10.51 -2.94 -7.77
CA LYS A 85 11.94 -2.58 -7.69
C LYS A 85 12.19 -1.19 -7.09
N ALA A 86 11.27 -0.25 -7.29
CA ALA A 86 11.34 1.11 -6.74
C ALA A 86 11.17 1.16 -5.20
N LEU A 87 10.68 0.09 -4.58
CA LEU A 87 10.50 -0.08 -3.13
C LEU A 87 11.41 -1.15 -2.52
N ALA A 88 12.26 -1.79 -3.33
CA ALA A 88 13.16 -2.87 -2.92
C ALA A 88 14.55 -2.35 -2.50
#